data_AF-A0A1L9B138-F1
#
_entry.id   AF-A0A1L9B138-F1
#
_cell.length_a   1.000
_cell.length_b   1.000
_cell.length_c   1.000
_cell.angle_alpha   90.00
_cell.angle_beta   90.00
_cell.angle_gamma   90.00
#
_symmetry.space_group_name_H-M   'P 1'
#
loop_
_entity.id
_entity.type
_entity.pdbx_description
1 polymer ?
#
loop_
_entity_poly.entity_id
_entity_poly.type
_entity_poly.pdbx_seq_one_letter_code
_entity_poly.pdbx_strand_id
1 'polypeptide(L)'
;MADEKHWTSVRLGPFHLGASHDDLGPGPGRLYEAWHTDTGAPVLLLRPGSDVTWQPEGPWRVQLLFDPNWSSVAVKVEEAPAPVDVSDLANLLVMTTAAVTRVEDNPQVRAHLAASRGGYAKSSAPHTVRKSVLLQGMALAGLAMLSLGLGVWLYVEKHPESPPRPTASVDSAIRSPNKAVYFIVSEESGTAAIAYPLPEKPFQNQAIPPCNVKRRGEVVINNGCWVALEQRPPCEDDHAEYKGKCYLPVARKDRPPQSVQP
;
A
#
# COMPACT_ATOMS: atom_id res chain seq x y z
N MET A 1 3.37 39.93 -18.11
CA MET A 1 2.59 39.76 -16.87
C MET A 1 1.96 38.39 -16.96
N ALA A 2 2.57 37.39 -16.32
CA ALA A 2 2.05 36.02 -16.33
C ALA A 2 1.18 35.87 -15.08
N ASP A 3 -0.02 35.38 -15.30
CA ASP A 3 -1.07 35.16 -14.32
C ASP A 3 -0.64 34.05 -13.35
N GLU A 4 -0.17 34.43 -12.17
CA GLU A 4 0.17 33.50 -11.09
C GLU A 4 -1.14 32.91 -10.57
N LYS A 5 -1.49 31.69 -11.02
CA LYS A 5 -2.57 30.91 -10.42
C LYS A 5 -2.27 30.69 -8.94
N HIS A 6 -2.89 31.53 -8.12
CA HIS A 6 -2.91 31.46 -6.68
C HIS A 6 -3.68 30.20 -6.28
N TRP A 7 -2.99 29.05 -6.23
CA TRP A 7 -3.53 27.85 -5.62
C TRP A 7 -3.71 28.17 -4.14
N THR A 8 -4.95 28.38 -3.71
CA THR A 8 -5.25 28.54 -2.29
C THR A 8 -4.99 27.18 -1.65
N SER A 9 -3.86 27.04 -0.96
CA SER A 9 -3.48 25.80 -0.29
C SER A 9 -4.56 25.46 0.74
N VAL A 10 -5.46 24.53 0.43
CA VAL A 10 -6.49 24.14 1.41
C VAL A 10 -5.77 23.38 2.52
N ARG A 11 -5.88 23.89 3.76
CA ARG A 11 -5.27 23.29 4.95
C ARG A 11 -6.33 22.52 5.72
N LEU A 12 -5.99 21.32 6.19
CA LEU A 12 -6.81 20.54 7.10
C LEU A 12 -5.97 20.14 8.31
N GLY A 13 -6.19 20.81 9.45
CA GLY A 13 -5.36 20.61 10.64
C GLY A 13 -3.85 20.77 10.33
N PRO A 14 -3.00 19.80 10.70
CA PRO A 14 -1.56 19.83 10.43
C PRO A 14 -1.20 19.36 9.02
N PHE A 15 -2.14 19.38 8.06
CA PHE A 15 -1.89 18.89 6.70
C PHE A 15 -2.16 19.95 5.63
N HIS A 16 -1.22 20.07 4.68
CA HIS A 16 -1.43 20.79 3.42
C HIS A 16 -1.96 19.82 2.37
N LEU A 17 -3.13 20.12 1.78
CA LEU A 17 -3.72 19.30 0.74
C LEU A 17 -3.11 19.60 -0.63
N GLY A 18 -2.85 18.55 -1.40
CA GLY A 18 -2.45 18.57 -2.80
C GLY A 18 -3.53 17.99 -3.70
N ALA A 19 -3.12 17.09 -4.61
CA ALA A 19 -4.01 16.44 -5.55
C ALA A 19 -5.08 15.61 -4.82
N SER A 20 -6.30 15.63 -5.35
CA SER A 20 -7.39 14.77 -4.88
C SER A 20 -7.66 13.64 -5.87
N HIS A 21 -8.10 12.51 -5.32
CA HIS A 21 -8.53 11.32 -6.03
C HIS A 21 -10.01 11.10 -5.67
N ASP A 22 -10.89 11.53 -6.58
CA ASP A 22 -12.33 11.61 -6.35
C ASP A 22 -13.05 10.32 -6.80
N ASP A 23 -12.42 9.51 -7.66
CA ASP A 23 -12.97 8.27 -8.23
C ASP A 23 -12.66 7.03 -7.37
N LEU A 24 -12.95 7.08 -6.07
CA LEU A 24 -12.77 5.93 -5.18
C LEU A 24 -13.99 4.99 -5.15
N GLY A 25 -15.03 5.26 -5.94
CA GLY A 25 -16.31 4.53 -5.90
C GLY A 25 -17.11 4.74 -4.61
N PRO A 26 -18.21 3.99 -4.41
CA PRO A 26 -19.06 4.14 -3.22
C PRO A 26 -18.33 3.71 -1.94
N GLY A 27 -18.55 4.42 -0.83
CA GLY A 27 -18.00 4.11 0.50
C GLY A 27 -16.88 5.03 1.00
N PRO A 28 -15.66 5.00 0.42
CA PRO A 28 -14.46 5.58 1.05
C PRO A 28 -14.42 7.11 0.99
N GLY A 29 -15.24 7.75 0.17
CA GLY A 29 -15.24 9.21 0.02
C GLY A 29 -14.12 9.70 -0.88
N ARG A 30 -13.25 10.58 -0.37
CA ARG A 30 -12.24 11.30 -1.16
C ARG A 30 -10.86 11.19 -0.55
N LEU A 31 -9.85 10.86 -1.35
CA LEU A 31 -8.47 10.70 -0.88
C LEU A 31 -7.62 11.83 -1.42
N TYR A 32 -6.76 12.40 -0.58
CA TYR A 32 -5.86 13.48 -0.95
C TYR A 32 -4.40 13.04 -0.77
N GLU A 33 -3.56 13.40 -1.73
CA GLU A 33 -2.13 13.56 -1.50
C GLU A 33 -1.94 14.79 -0.62
N ALA A 34 -1.32 14.63 0.55
CA ALA A 34 -1.11 15.70 1.51
C ALA A 34 0.31 15.67 2.09
N TRP A 35 0.71 16.77 2.73
CA TRP A 35 1.98 16.85 3.46
C TRP A 35 1.71 17.30 4.88
N HIS A 36 2.32 16.63 5.85
CA HIS A 36 2.32 17.10 7.24
C HIS A 36 3.09 18.42 7.32
N THR A 37 2.55 19.45 7.97
CA THR A 37 3.10 20.81 7.92
C THR A 37 4.48 20.91 8.53
N ASP A 38 4.68 20.25 9.67
CA ASP A 38 5.91 20.43 10.44
C ASP A 38 7.01 19.50 9.94
N THR A 39 6.62 18.32 9.44
CA THR A 39 7.58 17.33 8.98
C THR A 39 7.82 17.43 7.47
N GLY A 40 6.83 17.80 6.68
CA GLY A 40 6.86 17.64 5.22
C GLY A 40 6.79 16.17 4.80
N ALA A 41 6.44 15.25 5.71
CA ALA A 41 6.23 13.85 5.36
C ALA A 41 5.00 13.73 4.43
N PRO A 42 5.07 12.87 3.40
CA PRO A 42 3.91 12.58 2.57
C PRO A 42 2.85 11.84 3.39
N VAL A 43 1.60 12.25 3.21
CA VAL A 43 0.43 11.72 3.88
C VAL A 43 -0.63 11.42 2.82
N LEU A 44 -1.34 10.31 2.97
CA LEU A 44 -2.61 10.10 2.30
C LEU A 44 -3.72 10.45 3.28
N LEU A 45 -4.52 11.45 2.91
CA LEU A 45 -5.58 11.97 3.77
C LEU A 45 -6.92 11.54 3.21
N LEU A 46 -7.62 10.69 3.96
CA LEU A 46 -8.96 10.23 3.62
C LEU A 46 -10.01 11.15 4.25
N ARG A 47 -10.95 11.60 3.43
CA ARG A 47 -12.18 12.24 3.88
C ARG A 47 -13.35 11.30 3.58
N PRO A 48 -13.99 10.72 4.61
CA PRO A 48 -15.13 9.82 4.43
C PRO A 48 -16.23 10.46 3.59
N GLY A 49 -16.95 9.63 2.82
CA GLY A 49 -18.13 10.04 2.07
C GLY A 49 -19.32 10.30 2.99
N SER A 50 -20.36 10.96 2.47
CA SER A 50 -21.60 11.21 3.22
C SER A 50 -22.43 9.94 3.49
N ASP A 51 -22.09 8.84 2.81
CA ASP A 51 -22.66 7.51 2.96
C ASP A 51 -22.08 6.72 4.14
N VAL A 52 -20.97 7.18 4.74
CA VAL A 52 -20.40 6.57 5.94
C VAL A 52 -21.21 7.02 7.17
N THR A 53 -21.89 6.08 7.83
CA THR A 53 -22.81 6.34 8.94
C THR A 53 -22.17 6.28 10.32
N TRP A 54 -20.89 5.91 10.41
CA TRP A 54 -20.15 5.80 11.66
C TRP A 54 -18.95 6.76 11.67
N GLN A 55 -18.59 7.24 12.85
CA GLN A 55 -17.39 8.03 13.10
C GLN A 55 -16.93 7.83 14.55
N PRO A 56 -15.64 7.86 14.84
CA PRO A 56 -15.17 7.74 16.22
C PRO A 56 -15.61 8.95 17.06
N GLU A 57 -15.86 8.72 18.34
CA GLU A 57 -16.30 9.77 19.28
C GLU A 57 -15.23 10.86 19.52
N GLY A 58 -13.96 10.54 19.25
CA GLY A 58 -12.84 11.43 19.47
C GLY A 58 -11.62 11.12 18.59
N PRO A 59 -10.54 11.89 18.76
CA PRO A 59 -9.33 11.74 17.96
C PRO A 59 -8.63 10.41 18.25
N TRP A 60 -8.09 9.81 17.19
CA TRP A 60 -7.22 8.65 17.26
C TRP A 60 -5.84 8.99 16.69
N ARG A 61 -4.77 8.57 17.38
CA ARG A 61 -3.41 8.56 16.84
C ARG A 61 -2.88 7.14 16.90
N VAL A 62 -2.79 6.51 15.73
CA VAL A 62 -2.41 5.10 15.58
C VAL A 62 -1.22 5.01 14.64
N GLN A 63 -0.23 4.19 15.00
CA GLN A 63 0.90 3.87 14.14
C GLN A 63 0.92 2.38 13.83
N LEU A 64 1.04 2.07 12.54
CA LEU A 64 1.29 0.72 12.06
C LEU A 64 2.79 0.59 11.77
N LEU A 65 3.44 -0.36 12.44
CA LEU A 65 4.86 -0.63 12.25
C LEU A 65 5.04 -2.05 11.71
N PHE A 66 5.83 -2.18 10.66
CA PHE A 66 6.26 -3.47 10.14
C PHE A 66 7.80 -3.50 10.12
N ASP A 67 8.37 -4.45 10.87
CA ASP A 67 9.80 -4.74 10.83
C ASP A 67 9.99 -6.17 10.27
N PRO A 68 10.69 -6.34 9.13
CA PRO A 68 10.97 -7.65 8.55
C PRO A 68 11.66 -8.62 9.53
N ASN A 69 12.47 -8.11 10.46
CA ASN A 69 13.20 -8.92 11.44
C ASN A 69 12.26 -9.66 12.41
N TRP A 70 11.11 -9.07 12.72
CA TRP A 70 10.12 -9.66 13.61
C TRP A 70 8.98 -10.34 12.85
N SER A 71 8.91 -10.14 11.52
CA SER A 71 7.85 -10.69 10.65
C SER A 71 6.44 -10.46 11.21
N SER A 72 6.24 -9.31 11.86
CA SER A 72 5.02 -8.97 12.60
C SER A 72 4.63 -7.51 12.32
N VAL A 73 3.32 -7.24 12.34
CA VAL A 73 2.77 -5.88 12.32
C VAL A 73 2.43 -5.48 13.75
N ALA A 74 3.00 -4.38 14.24
CA ALA A 74 2.63 -3.79 15.51
C ALA A 74 1.66 -2.63 15.28
N VAL A 75 0.56 -2.61 16.04
CA VAL A 75 -0.39 -1.50 16.09
C VAL A 75 -0.16 -0.76 17.40
N LYS A 76 0.41 0.44 17.33
CA LYS A 76 0.65 1.29 18.49
C LYS A 76 -0.43 2.37 18.54
N VAL A 77 -1.23 2.38 19.61
CA VAL A 77 -2.20 3.44 19.90
C VAL A 77 -1.55 4.47 20.81
N GLU A 78 -1.31 5.68 20.29
CA GLU A 78 -0.72 6.80 21.04
C GLU A 78 -1.78 7.71 21.66
N GLU A 79 -2.95 7.79 21.03
CA GLU A 79 -4.10 8.58 21.47
C GLU A 79 -5.38 7.86 21.07
N ALA A 80 -6.35 7.77 21.99
CA ALA A 80 -7.68 7.21 21.76
C ALA A 80 -8.68 7.85 22.74
N PRO A 81 -9.96 7.97 22.36
CA PRO A 81 -11.04 8.39 23.26
C PRO A 81 -11.26 7.39 24.40
N ALA A 82 -11.86 7.86 25.50
CA ALA A 82 -12.21 7.04 26.65
C ALA A 82 -13.74 7.06 26.88
N PRO A 83 -14.40 5.89 27.00
CA PRO A 83 -13.83 4.54 26.92
C PRO A 83 -13.36 4.18 25.49
N VAL A 84 -12.37 3.31 25.40
CA VAL A 84 -11.87 2.86 24.10
C VAL A 84 -12.83 1.83 23.52
N ASP A 85 -13.44 2.14 22.37
CA ASP A 85 -14.12 1.14 21.54
C ASP A 85 -13.15 0.61 20.48
N VAL A 86 -12.84 -0.69 20.56
CA VAL A 86 -11.92 -1.34 19.60
C VAL A 86 -12.54 -1.43 18.21
N SER A 87 -13.87 -1.35 18.10
CA SER A 87 -14.60 -1.34 16.83
C SER A 87 -14.29 -0.10 16.02
N ASP A 88 -14.12 1.07 16.65
CA ASP A 88 -13.69 2.30 15.98
C ASP A 88 -12.33 2.11 15.31
N LEU A 89 -11.37 1.50 16.01
CA LEU A 89 -10.05 1.21 15.47
C LEU A 89 -10.13 0.24 14.27
N ALA A 90 -10.92 -0.84 14.40
CA ALA A 90 -11.12 -1.80 13.32
C ALA A 90 -11.74 -1.12 12.10
N ASN A 91 -12.77 -0.31 12.29
CA ASN A 91 -13.46 0.40 11.22
C ASN A 91 -12.55 1.43 10.54
N LEU A 92 -11.69 2.14 11.29
CA LEU A 92 -10.68 3.06 10.74
C LEU A 92 -9.68 2.32 9.84
N LEU A 93 -9.23 1.14 10.26
CA LEU A 93 -8.31 0.31 9.48
C LEU A 93 -9.00 -0.21 8.20
N VAL A 94 -10.23 -0.73 8.31
CA VAL A 94 -11.02 -1.20 7.16
C VAL A 94 -11.23 -0.08 6.13
N MET A 95 -11.63 1.11 6.57
CA MET A 95 -11.84 2.25 5.68
C MET A 95 -10.54 2.69 5.00
N THR A 96 -9.44 2.72 5.75
CA THR A 96 -8.11 3.06 5.21
C THR A 96 -7.67 2.03 4.17
N THR A 97 -7.84 0.74 4.44
CA THR A 97 -7.54 -0.33 3.47
C THR A 97 -8.41 -0.20 2.22
N ALA A 98 -9.71 0.05 2.37
CA ALA A 98 -10.62 0.24 1.23
C ALA A 98 -10.21 1.45 0.37
N ALA A 99 -9.75 2.55 0.97
CA ALA A 99 -9.29 3.71 0.23
C ALA A 99 -7.94 3.49 -0.46
N VAL A 100 -6.98 2.84 0.22
CA VAL A 100 -5.64 2.60 -0.32
C VAL A 100 -5.67 1.60 -1.49
N THR A 101 -6.47 0.53 -1.40
CA THR A 101 -6.60 -0.47 -2.48
C THR A 101 -7.14 0.15 -3.77
N ARG A 102 -8.00 1.17 -3.69
CA ARG A 102 -8.51 1.89 -4.88
C ARG A 102 -7.42 2.64 -5.65
N VAL A 103 -6.32 3.00 -4.99
CA VAL A 103 -5.25 3.82 -5.58
C VAL A 103 -3.90 3.09 -5.62
N GLU A 104 -3.83 1.81 -5.28
CA GLU A 104 -2.57 1.05 -5.18
C GLU A 104 -1.79 0.97 -6.51
N ASP A 105 -2.53 0.94 -7.61
CA ASP A 105 -1.99 0.93 -8.97
C ASP A 105 -1.68 2.34 -9.51
N ASN A 106 -2.04 3.40 -8.80
CA ASN A 106 -1.86 4.77 -9.27
C ASN A 106 -0.37 5.20 -9.15
N PRO A 107 0.32 5.49 -10.28
CA PRO A 107 1.74 5.85 -10.26
C PRO A 107 2.00 7.19 -9.58
N GLN A 108 1.05 8.12 -9.60
CA GLN A 108 1.18 9.41 -8.93
C GLN A 108 1.16 9.23 -7.41
N VAL A 109 0.22 8.45 -6.89
CA VAL A 109 0.14 8.13 -5.46
C VAL A 109 1.40 7.41 -4.98
N ARG A 110 1.91 6.47 -5.78
CA ARG A 110 3.17 5.79 -5.49
C ARG A 110 4.36 6.77 -5.45
N ALA A 111 4.43 7.70 -6.40
CA ALA A 111 5.47 8.72 -6.43
C ALA A 111 5.37 9.68 -5.22
N HIS A 112 4.16 10.06 -4.82
CA HIS A 112 3.90 10.88 -3.64
C HIS A 112 4.40 10.20 -2.36
N LEU A 113 4.03 8.94 -2.13
CA LEU A 113 4.48 8.18 -0.96
C LEU A 113 6.00 7.94 -0.95
N ALA A 114 6.60 7.76 -2.13
CA ALA A 114 8.04 7.60 -2.29
C ALA A 114 8.83 8.92 -2.18
N ALA A 115 8.15 10.08 -2.17
CA ALA A 115 8.77 11.37 -1.99
C ALA A 115 9.25 11.52 -0.54
N SER A 116 10.41 10.94 -0.25
CA SER A 116 11.14 11.18 0.99
C SER A 116 11.47 12.66 1.12
N ARG A 117 11.38 13.20 2.34
CA ARG A 117 11.82 14.55 2.73
C ARG A 117 13.16 14.87 2.08
N GLY A 118 13.13 15.70 1.06
CA GLY A 118 14.27 15.84 0.15
C GLY A 118 14.09 16.94 -0.90
N GLY A 119 13.54 18.08 -0.47
CA GLY A 119 13.63 19.32 -1.22
C GLY A 119 12.61 19.48 -2.35
N TYR A 120 12.24 20.73 -2.57
CA TYR A 120 11.74 21.23 -3.83
C TYR A 120 12.69 20.79 -4.96
N ALA A 121 12.47 19.61 -5.53
CA ALA A 121 12.89 19.34 -6.89
C ALA A 121 12.01 20.24 -7.75
N LYS A 122 12.47 21.48 -8.00
CA LYS A 122 12.00 22.25 -9.14
C LYS A 122 11.94 21.29 -10.31
N SER A 123 10.74 21.07 -10.82
CA SER A 123 10.55 20.48 -12.14
C SER A 123 11.33 21.36 -13.12
N SER A 124 12.55 20.94 -13.46
CA SER A 124 13.27 21.48 -14.59
C SER A 124 12.96 20.57 -15.75
N ALA A 125 12.06 21.07 -16.60
CA ALA A 125 11.83 20.59 -17.94
C ALA A 125 13.17 20.33 -18.68
N PRO A 126 13.20 19.40 -19.65
CA PRO A 126 14.44 19.04 -20.32
C PRO A 126 14.88 20.19 -21.26
N HIS A 127 15.78 21.04 -20.79
CA HIS A 127 16.52 21.94 -21.65
C HIS A 127 17.72 21.20 -22.23
N THR A 128 17.60 20.84 -23.51
CA THR A 128 18.71 20.48 -24.38
C THR A 128 19.76 21.59 -24.37
N VAL A 129 20.92 21.36 -23.76
CA VAL A 129 22.07 22.28 -23.84
C VAL A 129 23.33 21.51 -24.22
N ARG A 130 23.56 21.52 -25.54
CA ARG A 130 24.82 21.83 -26.23
C ARG A 130 26.11 21.67 -25.40
N LYS A 131 26.90 20.64 -25.77
CA LYS A 131 28.28 20.42 -25.31
C LYS A 131 29.12 21.71 -25.48
N SER A 132 29.66 22.20 -24.37
CA SER A 132 30.72 23.22 -24.36
C SER A 132 32.00 22.58 -23.85
N VAL A 133 32.97 22.53 -24.76
CA VAL A 133 34.37 22.17 -24.49
C VAL A 133 34.97 23.28 -23.64
N LEU A 134 35.34 22.98 -22.40
CA LEU A 134 36.39 23.65 -21.60
C LEU A 134 36.39 23.07 -20.18
N LEU A 135 37.12 21.96 -19.98
CA LEU A 135 37.77 21.67 -18.69
C LEU A 135 38.92 20.66 -18.89
N GLN A 136 39.82 20.96 -19.85
CA GLN A 136 41.21 20.51 -19.76
C GLN A 136 41.94 21.54 -18.92
N GLY A 137 42.33 21.17 -17.70
CA GLY A 137 43.23 22.00 -16.90
C GLY A 137 43.01 22.04 -15.40
N MET A 138 42.69 20.92 -14.73
CA MET A 138 42.99 20.74 -13.29
C MET A 138 43.18 19.26 -12.96
N ALA A 139 44.15 18.63 -13.63
CA ALA A 139 44.76 17.40 -13.15
C ALA A 139 46.22 17.75 -12.88
N LEU A 140 46.58 17.96 -11.60
CA LEU A 140 47.95 17.87 -11.03
C LEU A 140 48.10 18.47 -9.60
N ALA A 141 47.02 18.80 -8.87
CA ALA A 141 47.13 19.33 -7.50
C ALA A 141 46.36 18.53 -6.41
N GLY A 142 45.90 17.32 -6.70
CA GLY A 142 45.18 16.47 -5.73
C GLY A 142 45.97 15.27 -5.17
N LEU A 143 47.18 15.02 -5.68
CA LEU A 143 47.95 13.79 -5.40
C LEU A 143 48.93 13.91 -4.22
N ALA A 144 49.04 15.07 -3.57
CA ALA A 144 49.92 15.27 -2.42
C ALA A 144 49.22 15.19 -1.05
N MET A 145 47.87 15.20 -0.99
CA MET A 145 47.12 15.10 0.27
C MET A 145 46.66 13.68 0.62
N LEU A 146 46.74 12.73 -0.32
CA LEU A 146 46.33 11.33 -0.11
C LEU A 146 47.41 10.46 0.57
N SER A 147 48.66 10.93 0.65
CA SER A 147 49.77 10.18 1.27
C SER A 147 49.91 10.35 2.79
N LEU A 148 49.29 11.38 3.38
CA LEU A 148 49.38 11.64 4.83
C LEU A 148 48.17 11.12 5.65
N GLY A 149 47.02 10.85 5.01
CA GLY A 149 45.83 10.32 5.70
C GLY A 149 45.79 8.79 5.82
N LEU A 150 46.38 8.07 4.85
CA LEU A 150 46.38 6.60 4.81
C LEU A 150 47.36 5.95 5.82
N GLY A 151 48.32 6.70 6.34
CA GLY A 151 49.32 6.20 7.29
C GLY A 151 48.84 6.09 8.74
N VAL A 152 47.77 6.81 9.12
CA VAL A 152 47.30 6.89 10.52
C VAL A 152 46.20 5.87 10.82
N TRP A 153 45.40 5.46 9.83
CA TRP A 153 44.35 4.45 10.05
C TRP A 153 44.90 3.02 10.18
N LEU A 154 46.06 2.73 9.59
CA LEU A 154 46.64 1.37 9.59
C LEU A 154 47.40 0.99 10.88
N TYR A 155 47.47 1.87 11.89
CA TYR A 155 48.27 1.63 13.09
C TYR A 155 47.48 1.35 14.38
N VAL A 156 46.14 1.34 14.37
CA VAL A 156 45.35 1.22 15.62
C VAL A 156 44.62 -0.11 15.84
N GLU A 157 44.38 -0.98 14.85
CA GLU A 157 43.57 -2.19 15.09
C GLU A 157 44.20 -3.50 14.59
N LYS A 158 45.27 -3.90 15.30
CA LYS A 158 45.60 -5.30 15.63
C LYS A 158 45.45 -5.39 17.16
N HIS A 159 44.73 -6.30 17.81
CA HIS A 159 44.39 -7.71 17.54
C HIS A 159 43.32 -8.17 18.59
N PRO A 160 42.88 -9.45 18.63
CA PRO A 160 41.48 -9.88 18.73
C PRO A 160 41.03 -10.39 20.11
N GLU A 161 39.72 -10.52 20.32
CA GLU A 161 39.16 -11.46 21.30
C GLU A 161 37.78 -11.96 20.83
N SER A 162 37.58 -13.27 20.80
CA SER A 162 36.28 -13.94 20.57
C SER A 162 35.93 -14.73 21.82
N PRO A 163 34.66 -14.76 22.27
CA PRO A 163 33.88 -16.01 22.24
C PRO A 163 32.34 -15.78 22.16
N PRO A 164 31.49 -16.80 22.38
CA PRO A 164 31.15 -17.89 21.48
C PRO A 164 29.73 -17.76 20.89
N ARG A 165 29.52 -18.50 19.79
CA ARG A 165 28.28 -18.69 19.02
C ARG A 165 27.21 -19.48 19.82
N PRO A 166 25.97 -18.99 19.93
CA PRO A 166 24.81 -19.84 20.16
C PRO A 166 24.28 -20.37 18.82
N THR A 167 24.20 -21.69 18.73
CA THR A 167 23.57 -22.46 17.67
C THR A 167 22.09 -22.12 17.54
N ALA A 168 21.66 -21.71 16.35
CA ALA A 168 20.25 -21.67 16.00
C ALA A 168 19.73 -23.11 15.94
N SER A 169 19.00 -23.52 16.97
CA SER A 169 18.12 -24.68 16.92
C SER A 169 16.89 -24.30 16.09
N VAL A 170 16.84 -24.80 14.86
CA VAL A 170 15.60 -24.82 14.08
C VAL A 170 14.73 -25.91 14.69
N ASP A 171 13.94 -25.57 15.69
CA ASP A 171 12.82 -26.41 16.10
C ASP A 171 11.71 -26.25 15.05
N SER A 172 11.56 -27.28 14.22
CA SER A 172 10.36 -27.47 13.43
C SER A 172 9.17 -27.56 14.37
N ALA A 173 8.43 -26.47 14.50
CA ALA A 173 7.13 -26.49 15.15
C ALA A 173 6.22 -27.45 14.39
N ILE A 174 5.98 -28.60 15.01
CA ILE A 174 5.02 -29.61 14.60
C ILE A 174 3.67 -28.91 14.40
N ARG A 175 3.20 -28.88 13.15
CA ARG A 175 1.92 -28.28 12.76
C ARG A 175 0.81 -29.11 13.43
N SER A 176 0.25 -28.58 14.51
CA SER A 176 -0.86 -29.21 15.22
C SER A 176 -2.04 -29.36 14.24
N PRO A 177 -2.60 -30.56 14.04
CA PRO A 177 -3.61 -30.84 13.01
C PRO A 177 -4.96 -30.14 13.26
N ASN A 178 -5.16 -29.52 14.42
CA ASN A 178 -6.44 -28.92 14.83
C ASN A 178 -6.45 -27.38 14.85
N LYS A 179 -5.52 -26.71 14.14
CA LYS A 179 -5.49 -25.24 14.03
C LYS A 179 -5.72 -24.82 12.58
N ALA A 180 -6.89 -24.26 12.29
CA ALA A 180 -7.19 -23.69 10.99
C ALA A 180 -6.20 -22.54 10.68
N VAL A 181 -5.73 -22.47 9.44
CA VAL A 181 -4.71 -21.48 9.02
C VAL A 181 -5.30 -20.06 9.02
N TYR A 182 -6.60 -19.93 8.81
CA TYR A 182 -7.36 -18.68 8.85
C TYR A 182 -8.78 -18.95 9.35
N PHE A 183 -9.31 -18.00 10.11
CA PHE A 183 -10.72 -17.97 10.53
C PHE A 183 -11.42 -16.83 9.79
N ILE A 184 -12.63 -17.08 9.30
CA ILE A 184 -13.53 -16.04 8.82
C ILE A 184 -14.48 -15.74 9.98
N VAL A 185 -14.61 -14.48 10.36
CA VAL A 185 -15.55 -14.03 11.40
C VAL A 185 -16.93 -13.95 10.75
N SER A 186 -17.91 -14.64 11.32
CA SER A 186 -19.29 -14.58 10.83
C SER A 186 -19.95 -13.31 11.38
N GLU A 187 -20.27 -12.35 10.51
CA GLU A 187 -21.22 -11.29 10.86
C GLU A 187 -22.64 -11.82 10.62
N GLU A 188 -23.55 -11.58 11.56
CA GLU A 188 -24.94 -11.97 11.42
C GLU A 188 -25.61 -11.02 10.42
N SER A 189 -25.66 -11.44 9.15
CA SER A 189 -26.25 -10.67 8.05
C SER A 189 -27.77 -10.66 8.14
N GLY A 190 -28.29 -9.74 8.96
CA GLY A 190 -29.70 -9.42 9.04
C GLY A 190 -30.17 -8.49 7.92
N THR A 191 -30.30 -9.00 6.70
CA THR A 191 -31.29 -8.62 5.67
C THR A 191 -31.04 -9.49 4.45
N ALA A 192 -32.11 -9.92 3.76
CA ALA A 192 -31.99 -10.74 2.55
C ALA A 192 -31.19 -10.00 1.47
N ALA A 193 -29.91 -10.35 1.39
CA ALA A 193 -28.96 -9.90 0.39
C ALA A 193 -29.51 -10.19 -1.01
N ILE A 194 -29.60 -9.16 -1.86
CA ILE A 194 -30.06 -9.29 -3.24
C ILE A 194 -28.80 -9.56 -4.05
N ALA A 195 -28.45 -10.84 -4.18
CA ALA A 195 -27.40 -11.28 -5.09
C ALA A 195 -27.57 -10.66 -6.48
N TYR A 196 -26.48 -10.15 -7.06
CA TYR A 196 -26.55 -9.54 -8.39
C TYR A 196 -26.52 -10.62 -9.49
N PRO A 197 -27.21 -10.41 -10.62
CA PRO A 197 -27.14 -11.33 -11.74
C PRO A 197 -25.73 -11.32 -12.36
N LEU A 198 -25.24 -12.48 -12.75
CA LEU A 198 -23.92 -12.61 -13.38
C LEU A 198 -23.82 -11.72 -14.64
N PRO A 199 -22.82 -10.81 -14.74
CA PRO A 199 -22.75 -9.79 -15.78
C PRO A 199 -22.44 -10.39 -17.16
N GLU A 200 -22.94 -9.76 -18.23
CA GLU A 200 -22.72 -10.21 -19.62
C GLU A 200 -21.25 -10.11 -20.07
N LYS A 201 -20.45 -9.26 -19.41
CA LYS A 201 -19.03 -9.07 -19.67
C LYS A 201 -18.24 -9.16 -18.37
N PRO A 202 -16.97 -9.59 -18.41
CA PRO A 202 -16.12 -9.64 -17.23
C PRO A 202 -15.92 -8.25 -16.62
N PHE A 203 -15.70 -8.20 -15.30
CA PHE A 203 -15.26 -6.97 -14.66
C PHE A 203 -13.87 -6.56 -15.15
N GLN A 204 -13.54 -5.26 -15.09
CA GLN A 204 -12.26 -4.73 -15.60
C GLN A 204 -11.02 -5.35 -14.91
N ASN A 205 -11.19 -5.76 -13.66
CA ASN A 205 -10.17 -6.41 -12.82
C ASN A 205 -10.35 -7.94 -12.72
N GLN A 206 -11.28 -8.53 -13.48
CA GLN A 206 -11.50 -9.97 -13.51
C GLN A 206 -10.51 -10.65 -14.45
N ALA A 207 -10.00 -11.82 -14.06
CA ALA A 207 -9.25 -12.69 -14.91
C ALA A 207 -10.13 -13.16 -16.09
N ILE A 208 -9.58 -13.07 -17.29
CA ILE A 208 -10.14 -13.65 -18.51
C ILE A 208 -9.42 -14.98 -18.82
N PRO A 209 -9.99 -15.84 -19.67
CA PRO A 209 -9.33 -17.08 -20.07
C PRO A 209 -7.88 -16.87 -20.55
N PRO A 210 -6.96 -17.80 -20.23
CA PRO A 210 -7.20 -19.14 -19.68
C PRO A 210 -7.38 -19.18 -18.15
N CYS A 211 -8.48 -19.78 -17.68
CA CYS A 211 -8.77 -19.98 -16.26
C CYS A 211 -8.07 -21.22 -15.69
N ASN A 212 -7.78 -21.20 -14.39
CA ASN A 212 -7.07 -22.26 -13.69
C ASN A 212 -8.01 -23.37 -13.18
N VAL A 213 -8.56 -24.13 -14.13
CA VAL A 213 -9.48 -25.25 -13.85
C VAL A 213 -8.81 -26.28 -12.92
N LYS A 214 -7.54 -26.62 -13.16
CA LYS A 214 -6.87 -27.75 -12.48
C LYS A 214 -6.51 -27.47 -11.02
N ARG A 215 -6.10 -26.25 -10.67
CA ARG A 215 -5.65 -25.93 -9.29
C ARG A 215 -6.68 -25.18 -8.46
N ARG A 216 -7.63 -24.51 -9.11
CA ARG A 216 -8.59 -23.61 -8.44
C ARG A 216 -10.05 -23.88 -8.79
N GLY A 217 -10.33 -24.90 -9.61
CA GLY A 217 -11.69 -25.23 -10.02
C GLY A 217 -12.39 -24.11 -10.79
N GLU A 218 -11.62 -23.21 -11.40
CA GLU A 218 -12.18 -22.04 -12.09
C GLU A 218 -12.95 -22.46 -13.35
N VAL A 219 -14.06 -21.79 -13.61
CA VAL A 219 -14.90 -22.01 -14.79
C VAL A 219 -15.00 -20.73 -15.62
N VAL A 220 -15.12 -20.90 -16.94
CA VAL A 220 -15.33 -19.78 -17.86
C VAL A 220 -16.84 -19.52 -17.95
N ILE A 221 -17.28 -18.33 -17.56
CA ILE A 221 -18.66 -17.85 -17.76
C ILE A 221 -18.58 -16.41 -18.27
N ASN A 222 -19.27 -16.11 -19.36
CA ASN A 222 -19.27 -14.80 -20.01
C ASN A 222 -17.86 -14.23 -20.25
N ASN A 223 -16.93 -15.09 -20.70
CA ASN A 223 -15.52 -14.76 -20.96
C ASN A 223 -14.71 -14.30 -19.72
N GLY A 224 -15.23 -14.52 -18.52
CA GLY A 224 -14.53 -14.28 -17.25
C GLY A 224 -14.26 -15.59 -16.51
N CYS A 225 -13.27 -15.59 -15.64
CA CYS A 225 -12.97 -16.69 -14.73
C CYS A 225 -13.76 -16.55 -13.43
N TRP A 226 -14.43 -17.62 -13.03
CA TRP A 226 -15.30 -17.68 -11.84
C TRP A 226 -15.00 -18.91 -11.00
N VAL A 227 -15.26 -18.85 -9.70
CA VAL A 227 -15.26 -20.00 -8.80
C VAL A 227 -16.69 -20.24 -8.34
N ALA A 228 -17.19 -21.47 -8.53
CA ALA A 228 -18.50 -21.87 -8.01
C ALA A 228 -18.39 -22.13 -6.50
N LEU A 229 -19.36 -21.65 -5.74
CA LEU A 229 -19.48 -21.94 -4.32
C LEU A 229 -20.39 -23.14 -4.09
N GLU A 230 -20.15 -23.87 -3.01
CA GLU A 230 -21.07 -24.91 -2.52
C GLU A 230 -22.28 -24.32 -1.77
N GLN A 231 -22.63 -23.07 -2.08
CA GLN A 231 -23.81 -22.38 -1.59
C GLN A 231 -24.88 -22.35 -2.69
N ARG A 232 -26.11 -22.65 -2.31
CA ARG A 232 -27.30 -22.44 -3.15
C ARG A 232 -27.93 -21.09 -2.80
N PRO A 233 -28.66 -20.46 -3.73
CA PRO A 233 -29.37 -19.22 -3.44
C PRO A 233 -30.25 -19.31 -2.17
N PRO A 234 -30.38 -18.22 -1.39
CA PRO A 234 -29.90 -16.87 -1.69
C PRO A 234 -28.38 -16.73 -1.55
N CYS A 235 -27.74 -16.13 -2.56
CA CYS A 235 -26.32 -15.80 -2.49
C CYS A 235 -26.14 -14.48 -1.71
N GLU A 236 -24.97 -14.28 -1.12
CA GLU A 236 -24.67 -13.00 -0.45
C GLU A 236 -24.46 -11.87 -1.48
N ASP A 237 -24.44 -10.62 -1.03
CA ASP A 237 -24.47 -9.43 -1.90
C ASP A 237 -23.25 -9.33 -2.84
N ASP A 238 -22.11 -9.93 -2.47
CA ASP A 238 -20.87 -9.95 -3.24
C ASP A 238 -20.77 -11.14 -4.22
N HIS A 239 -21.75 -12.04 -4.18
CA HIS A 239 -21.82 -13.22 -5.04
C HIS A 239 -22.72 -13.00 -6.26
N ALA A 240 -22.26 -13.47 -7.42
CA ALA A 240 -23.09 -13.52 -8.61
C ALA A 240 -23.98 -14.78 -8.59
N GLU A 241 -25.29 -14.62 -8.79
CA GLU A 241 -26.19 -15.75 -9.01
C GLU A 241 -26.23 -16.11 -10.50
N TYR A 242 -26.00 -17.38 -10.82
CA TYR A 242 -26.14 -17.91 -12.17
C TYR A 242 -26.60 -19.37 -12.17
N LYS A 243 -27.69 -19.67 -12.87
CA LYS A 243 -28.26 -21.03 -12.98
C LYS A 243 -28.44 -21.74 -11.62
N GLY A 244 -28.92 -21.00 -10.61
CA GLY A 244 -29.18 -21.55 -9.27
C GLY A 244 -27.93 -21.88 -8.46
N LYS A 245 -26.80 -21.23 -8.76
CA LYS A 245 -25.53 -21.35 -8.03
C LYS A 245 -24.93 -19.97 -7.78
N CYS A 246 -24.12 -19.87 -6.74
CA CYS A 246 -23.37 -18.67 -6.37
C CYS A 246 -21.93 -18.74 -6.91
N TYR A 247 -21.44 -17.62 -7.42
CA TYR A 247 -20.12 -17.51 -8.03
C TYR A 247 -19.35 -16.29 -7.52
N LEU A 248 -18.03 -16.46 -7.37
CA LEU A 248 -17.08 -15.37 -7.14
C LEU A 248 -16.23 -15.11 -8.39
N PRO A 249 -16.02 -13.84 -8.80
CA PRO A 249 -15.13 -13.50 -9.89
C PRO A 249 -13.67 -13.71 -9.44
N VAL A 250 -12.86 -14.30 -10.32
CA VAL A 250 -11.41 -14.44 -10.07
C VAL A 250 -10.72 -13.14 -10.46
N ALA A 251 -9.96 -12.53 -9.55
CA ALA A 251 -9.17 -11.35 -9.88
C ALA A 251 -8.04 -11.68 -10.89
N ARG A 252 -7.73 -10.73 -11.77
CA ARG A 252 -6.54 -10.79 -12.64
C ARG A 252 -5.28 -10.93 -11.80
N LYS A 253 -4.30 -11.72 -12.25
CA LYS A 253 -2.97 -11.75 -11.60
C LYS A 253 -2.18 -10.54 -12.05
N ASP A 254 -1.71 -9.73 -11.11
CA ASP A 254 -0.72 -8.71 -11.43
C ASP A 254 0.58 -9.40 -11.83
N ARG A 255 1.11 -9.04 -13.01
CA ARG A 255 2.45 -9.48 -13.39
C ARG A 255 3.44 -8.73 -12.51
N PRO A 256 4.36 -9.41 -11.80
CA PRO A 256 5.48 -8.71 -11.20
C PRO A 256 6.26 -8.00 -12.31
N PRO A 257 6.78 -6.78 -12.08
CA PRO A 257 7.56 -6.05 -13.06
C PRO A 257 8.76 -6.91 -13.47
N GLN A 258 8.83 -7.28 -14.75
CA GLN A 258 9.98 -7.99 -15.28
C GLN A 258 11.12 -7.00 -15.43
N SER A 259 12.22 -7.24 -14.71
CA SER A 259 13.46 -6.49 -14.89
C SER A 259 13.94 -6.70 -16.32
N VAL A 260 14.07 -5.61 -17.08
CA VAL A 260 14.80 -5.63 -18.35
C VAL A 260 16.27 -5.61 -17.98
N GLN A 261 16.98 -6.72 -18.19
CA GLN A 261 18.44 -6.74 -18.04
C GLN A 261 19.07 -6.04 -19.27
N PRO A 262 20.10 -5.20 -19.07
CA PRO A 262 20.70 -4.35 -20.11
C PRO A 262 21.48 -5.13 -21.17
#